data_AF-A0A7R6PB25-F1
#
_entry.id   AF-A0A7R6PB25-F1
#
_cell.length_a   1.000
_cell.length_b   1.000
_cell.length_c   1.000
_cell.angle_alpha   90.00
_cell.angle_beta   90.00
_cell.angle_gamma   90.00
#
_symmetry.space_group_name_H-M   'P 1'
#
loop_
_entity.id
_entity.type
_entity.pdbx_description
1 polymer ?
#
loop_
_entity_poly.entity_id
_entity_poly.type
_entity_poly.pdbx_seq_one_letter_code
_entity_poly.pdbx_strand_id
1 'polypeptide(L)'
;MILKTFSELPALEIEPGTDCSFLSHSPKGESVLTVAYATKRDFLSVPKTYTAIQFKGSELVPLEFHAVSRQDYLEQLELAESWFKSGLYELEKAKDYTILLLLTNDRALEIIFGSYDVLEDSYHCADSQAALIAHISGE
;
A
#
# COMPACT_ATOMS: atom_id res chain seq x y z
N MET A 1 -14.27 -7.98 -14.62
CA MET A 1 -12.81 -7.76 -14.52
C MET A 1 -12.26 -8.72 -13.47
N ILE A 2 -11.12 -9.39 -13.70
CA ILE A 2 -10.45 -10.22 -12.68
C ILE A 2 -9.24 -9.43 -12.21
N LEU A 3 -9.21 -9.04 -10.94
CA LEU A 3 -8.04 -8.40 -10.33
C LEU A 3 -7.00 -9.47 -10.02
N LYS A 4 -5.79 -9.30 -10.55
CA LYS A 4 -4.66 -10.20 -10.30
C LYS A 4 -3.94 -9.72 -9.03
N THR A 5 -3.54 -10.62 -8.16
CA THR A 5 -2.74 -10.25 -6.97
C THR A 5 -1.35 -9.80 -7.37
N PHE A 6 -0.85 -8.73 -6.79
CA PHE A 6 0.53 -8.28 -7.00
C PHE A 6 1.47 -9.06 -6.09
N SER A 7 2.12 -10.09 -6.63
CA SER A 7 2.91 -11.05 -5.86
C SER A 7 4.35 -10.62 -5.57
N GLU A 8 4.77 -9.45 -6.05
CA GLU A 8 6.13 -8.94 -5.84
C GLU A 8 6.32 -8.27 -4.48
N LEU A 9 5.23 -7.93 -3.80
CA LEU A 9 5.24 -7.33 -2.48
C LEU A 9 4.73 -8.32 -1.42
N PRO A 10 5.16 -8.15 -0.16
CA PRO A 10 4.59 -8.90 0.95
C PRO A 10 3.06 -8.80 0.97
N ALA A 11 2.40 -9.93 1.22
CA ALA A 11 0.95 -9.96 1.27
C ALA A 11 0.43 -9.12 2.44
N LEU A 12 -0.63 -8.35 2.19
CA LEU A 12 -1.33 -7.59 3.23
C LEU A 12 -2.05 -8.56 4.19
N GLU A 13 -1.90 -8.32 5.48
CA GLU A 13 -2.58 -9.08 6.54
C GLU A 13 -4.10 -8.83 6.47
N ILE A 14 -4.90 -9.90 6.45
CA ILE A 14 -6.35 -9.81 6.16
C ILE A 14 -7.22 -9.90 7.42
N GLU A 15 -6.62 -9.93 8.60
CA GLU A 15 -7.36 -9.93 9.86
C GLU A 15 -8.14 -8.62 10.11
N PRO A 16 -9.26 -8.69 10.87
CA PRO A 16 -9.95 -7.50 11.35
C PRO A 16 -8.99 -6.57 12.12
N GLY A 17 -9.04 -5.27 11.80
CA GLY A 17 -8.14 -4.27 12.40
C GLY A 17 -6.77 -4.17 11.73
N THR A 18 -6.56 -4.75 10.54
CA THR A 18 -5.43 -4.35 9.69
C THR A 18 -5.67 -2.96 9.12
N ASP A 19 -4.70 -2.10 9.33
CA ASP A 19 -4.67 -0.71 8.92
C ASP A 19 -3.53 -0.46 7.92
N CYS A 20 -3.65 0.66 7.20
CA CYS A 20 -2.67 1.13 6.23
C CYS A 20 -2.54 2.65 6.38
N SER A 21 -1.30 3.12 6.47
CA SER A 21 -0.97 4.54 6.50
C SER A 21 -0.06 4.87 5.34
N PHE A 22 -0.19 6.06 4.78
CA PHE A 22 0.67 6.53 3.71
C PHE A 22 0.96 8.01 3.83
N LEU A 23 2.13 8.42 3.35
CA LEU A 23 2.54 9.82 3.27
C LEU A 23 3.27 10.07 1.95
N SER A 24 2.77 11.04 1.19
CA SER A 24 3.52 11.63 0.10
C SER A 24 4.45 12.71 0.64
N HIS A 25 5.73 12.62 0.29
CA HIS A 25 6.75 13.58 0.70
C HIS A 25 7.87 13.64 -0.34
N SER A 26 8.83 14.56 -0.15
CA SER A 26 9.89 14.80 -1.13
C SER A 26 11.29 14.75 -0.52
N PRO A 27 11.78 13.57 -0.09
CA PRO A 27 13.12 13.46 0.46
C PRO A 27 14.13 13.90 -0.58
N LYS A 28 15.00 14.85 -0.22
CA LYS A 28 16.05 15.40 -1.11
C LYS A 28 15.52 15.95 -2.44
N GLY A 29 14.24 16.32 -2.52
CA GLY A 29 13.61 16.91 -3.70
C GLY A 29 12.97 15.91 -4.67
N GLU A 30 13.04 14.61 -4.40
CA GLU A 30 12.38 13.57 -5.22
C GLU A 30 11.00 13.25 -4.66
N SER A 31 9.94 13.29 -5.48
CA SER A 31 8.58 12.96 -5.02
C SER A 31 8.42 11.45 -4.79
N VAL A 32 8.08 11.06 -3.56
CA VAL A 32 7.88 9.66 -3.18
C VAL A 32 6.59 9.48 -2.37
N LEU A 33 5.98 8.32 -2.49
CA LEU A 33 4.85 7.89 -1.66
C LEU A 33 5.33 6.74 -0.80
N THR A 34 5.36 6.92 0.52
CA THR A 34 5.66 5.82 1.44
C THR A 34 4.37 5.30 2.03
N VAL A 35 4.20 3.99 1.97
CA VAL A 35 3.00 3.27 2.41
C VAL A 35 3.44 2.22 3.41
N ALA A 36 2.84 2.19 4.60
CA ALA A 36 3.05 1.18 5.61
C ALA A 36 1.75 0.39 5.81
N TYR A 37 1.82 -0.93 5.73
CA TYR A 37 0.70 -1.84 5.96
C TYR A 37 1.16 -3.09 6.71
N ALA A 38 0.24 -3.70 7.45
CA ALA A 38 0.56 -4.90 8.21
C ALA A 38 0.77 -6.09 7.28
N THR A 39 1.85 -6.85 7.51
CA THR A 39 2.23 -8.03 6.70
C THR A 39 2.26 -9.31 7.51
N LYS A 40 2.29 -9.21 8.84
CA LYS A 40 2.27 -10.38 9.73
C LYS A 40 1.72 -10.04 11.11
N ARG A 41 0.97 -10.97 11.68
CA ARG A 41 0.62 -10.97 13.11
C ARG A 41 1.72 -11.58 13.97
N ASP A 42 2.09 -10.89 15.05
CA ASP A 42 2.96 -11.46 16.08
C ASP A 42 2.18 -12.42 16.99
N PHE A 43 2.82 -13.54 17.37
CA PHE A 43 2.22 -14.65 18.11
C PHE A 43 1.63 -14.28 19.49
N LEU A 44 1.95 -13.09 20.04
CA LEU A 44 1.73 -12.76 21.46
C LEU A 44 0.83 -11.53 21.72
N SER A 45 -0.08 -11.21 20.80
CA SER A 45 -1.11 -10.16 20.89
C SER A 45 -0.62 -8.71 20.73
N VAL A 46 -1.50 -7.91 20.08
CA VAL A 46 -1.56 -6.47 19.77
C VAL A 46 -0.60 -5.91 18.72
N PRO A 47 0.74 -5.95 18.85
CA PRO A 47 1.57 -5.39 17.81
C PRO A 47 1.63 -6.29 16.58
N LYS A 48 1.71 -5.66 15.42
CA LYS A 48 1.87 -6.32 14.13
C LYS A 48 3.25 -5.98 13.58
N THR A 49 3.72 -6.82 12.67
CA THR A 49 4.83 -6.45 11.80
C THR A 49 4.25 -5.66 10.63
N TYR A 50 4.79 -4.47 10.42
CA TYR A 50 4.43 -3.60 9.31
C TYR A 50 5.59 -3.55 8.31
N THR A 51 5.26 -3.68 7.03
CA THR A 51 6.23 -3.42 5.97
C THR A 51 5.93 -2.04 5.40
N ALA A 52 6.99 -1.23 5.27
CA ALA A 52 6.90 0.04 4.55
C ALA A 52 7.46 -0.12 3.13
N ILE A 53 6.77 0.51 2.17
CA ILE A 53 7.15 0.52 0.77
C ILE A 53 7.21 1.96 0.31
N GLN A 54 8.29 2.32 -0.36
CA GLN A 54 8.45 3.61 -0.99
C GLN A 54 8.26 3.48 -2.50
N PHE A 55 7.18 4.07 -3.01
CA PHE A 55 6.89 4.17 -4.43
C PHE A 55 7.47 5.45 -5.01
N LYS A 56 8.01 5.35 -6.22
CA LYS A 56 8.68 6.45 -6.94
C LYS A 56 8.19 6.51 -8.38
N GLY A 57 8.06 7.73 -8.89
CA GLY A 57 7.88 7.97 -10.32
C GLY A 57 9.16 7.64 -11.10
N SER A 58 9.06 7.68 -12.42
CA SER A 58 10.20 7.73 -13.33
C SER A 58 10.26 9.07 -14.05
N GLU A 59 11.29 9.32 -14.86
CA GLU A 59 11.36 10.52 -15.70
C GLU A 59 10.19 10.61 -16.71
N LEU A 60 9.62 9.45 -17.09
CA LEU A 60 8.56 9.34 -18.09
C LEU A 60 7.17 9.27 -17.47
N VAL A 61 7.06 8.74 -16.24
CA VAL A 61 5.78 8.52 -15.56
C VAL A 61 5.86 9.12 -14.16
N PRO A 62 5.19 10.25 -13.89
CA PRO A 62 5.17 10.83 -12.56
C PRO A 62 4.48 9.88 -11.59
N LEU A 63 4.86 9.99 -10.31
CA LEU A 63 4.16 9.31 -9.24
C LEU A 63 2.77 9.94 -9.06
N GLU A 64 1.73 9.13 -9.23
CA GLU A 64 0.34 9.53 -8.99
C GLU A 64 -0.33 8.52 -8.05
N PHE A 65 -1.22 9.01 -7.19
CA PHE A 65 -1.99 8.13 -6.32
C PHE A 65 -3.36 8.73 -5.99
N HIS A 66 -4.34 7.84 -5.84
CA HIS A 66 -5.71 8.19 -5.54
C HIS A 66 -6.18 7.37 -4.35
N ALA A 67 -6.56 8.05 -3.27
CA ALA A 67 -7.11 7.43 -2.07
C ALA A 67 -8.58 7.77 -1.94
N VAL A 68 -9.43 6.75 -1.96
CA VAL A 68 -10.88 6.88 -1.82
C VAL A 68 -11.41 5.82 -0.87
N SER A 69 -12.68 5.92 -0.48
CA SER A 69 -13.29 4.85 0.30
C SER A 69 -13.34 3.57 -0.53
N ARG A 70 -13.20 2.42 0.14
CA ARG A 70 -13.30 1.11 -0.52
C ARG A 70 -14.61 0.97 -1.30
N GLN A 71 -15.72 1.40 -0.68
CA GLN A 71 -17.04 1.27 -1.27
C GLN A 71 -17.16 2.08 -2.56
N ASP A 72 -16.80 3.37 -2.51
CA ASP A 72 -16.90 4.27 -3.68
C ASP A 72 -16.04 3.76 -4.84
N TYR A 73 -14.83 3.26 -4.54
CA TYR A 73 -13.93 2.73 -5.57
C TYR A 73 -14.49 1.47 -6.24
N LEU A 74 -14.99 0.52 -5.44
CA LEU A 74 -15.58 -0.70 -5.97
C LEU A 74 -16.88 -0.41 -6.74
N GLU A 75 -17.67 0.57 -6.32
CA GLU A 75 -18.84 1.05 -7.08
C GLU A 75 -18.45 1.65 -8.44
N GLN A 76 -17.41 2.48 -8.48
CA GLN A 76 -16.90 3.08 -9.72
C GLN A 76 -16.42 2.02 -10.73
N LEU A 77 -15.90 0.90 -10.24
CA LEU A 77 -15.47 -0.22 -11.09
C LEU A 77 -16.61 -1.20 -11.43
N GLU A 78 -17.84 -0.94 -10.96
CA GLU A 78 -18.98 -1.86 -11.06
C GLU A 78 -18.72 -3.22 -10.38
N LEU A 79 -17.91 -3.20 -9.32
CA LEU A 79 -17.45 -4.35 -8.53
C LEU A 79 -17.96 -4.26 -7.08
N ALA A 80 -18.96 -3.43 -6.77
CA ALA A 80 -19.46 -3.27 -5.40
C ALA A 80 -19.95 -4.59 -4.77
N GLU A 81 -20.53 -5.49 -5.57
CA GLU A 81 -20.99 -6.82 -5.13
C GLU A 81 -19.89 -7.89 -5.15
N SER A 82 -18.66 -7.54 -5.56
CA SER A 82 -17.57 -8.49 -5.72
C SER A 82 -16.94 -8.91 -4.39
N TRP A 83 -16.48 -10.16 -4.32
CA TRP A 83 -15.80 -10.73 -3.15
C TRP A 83 -14.31 -10.42 -3.08
N PHE A 84 -13.86 -9.25 -3.56
CA PHE A 84 -12.45 -8.88 -3.38
C PHE A 84 -12.15 -8.72 -1.90
N LYS A 85 -11.06 -9.33 -1.43
CA LYS A 85 -10.62 -9.19 -0.05
C LYS A 85 -9.66 -8.02 0.05
N SER A 86 -9.30 -7.64 1.27
CA SER A 86 -8.16 -6.73 1.46
C SER A 86 -6.90 -7.39 0.89
N GLY A 87 -6.06 -6.63 0.20
CA GLY A 87 -4.93 -7.15 -0.55
C GLY A 87 -4.29 -6.14 -1.48
N LEU A 88 -3.20 -6.57 -2.10
CA LEU A 88 -2.49 -5.85 -3.15
C LEU A 88 -2.84 -6.46 -4.51
N TYR A 89 -3.34 -5.63 -5.42
CA TYR A 89 -3.83 -6.04 -6.73
C TYR A 89 -3.13 -5.25 -7.84
N GLU A 90 -2.68 -5.96 -8.87
CA GLU A 90 -2.19 -5.40 -10.12
C GLU A 90 -3.38 -5.04 -10.99
N LEU A 91 -3.57 -3.75 -11.25
CA LEU A 91 -4.56 -3.28 -12.22
C LEU A 91 -3.97 -3.31 -13.63
N GLU A 92 -2.74 -2.82 -13.75
CA GLU A 92 -2.02 -2.76 -15.01
C GLU A 92 -0.50 -2.83 -14.77
N LYS A 93 0.19 -3.51 -15.69
CA LYS A 93 1.65 -3.53 -15.71
C LYS A 93 2.14 -3.23 -17.12
N ALA A 94 2.68 -2.03 -17.31
CA ALA A 94 3.32 -1.60 -18.54
C ALA A 94 4.84 -1.77 -18.44
N LYS A 95 5.55 -1.42 -19.52
CA LYS A 95 7.03 -1.49 -19.54
C LYS A 95 7.66 -0.49 -18.57
N ASP A 96 7.07 0.70 -18.46
CA ASP A 96 7.67 1.86 -17.79
C ASP A 96 6.92 2.27 -16.51
N TYR A 97 5.77 1.65 -16.23
CA TYR A 97 4.98 1.87 -15.01
C TYR A 97 4.13 0.67 -14.62
N THR A 98 3.68 0.68 -13.37
CA THR A 98 2.70 -0.25 -12.82
C THR A 98 1.60 0.53 -12.12
N ILE A 99 0.36 0.08 -12.29
CA ILE A 99 -0.80 0.55 -11.53
C ILE A 99 -1.16 -0.52 -10.51
N LEU A 100 -0.99 -0.18 -9.25
CA LEU A 100 -1.24 -1.04 -8.10
C LEU A 100 -2.43 -0.51 -7.31
N LEU A 101 -3.34 -1.41 -6.96
CA LEU A 101 -4.42 -1.17 -6.02
C LEU A 101 -4.08 -1.83 -4.69
N LEU A 102 -3.87 -1.01 -3.67
CA LEU A 102 -3.89 -1.46 -2.28
C LEU A 102 -5.32 -1.30 -1.75
N LEU A 103 -5.97 -2.43 -1.50
CA LEU A 103 -7.33 -2.50 -0.99
C LEU A 103 -7.28 -2.91 0.49
N THR A 104 -7.74 -2.05 1.40
CA THR A 104 -7.95 -2.39 2.81
C THR A 104 -9.42 -2.70 3.06
N ASN A 105 -9.78 -2.85 4.34
CA ASN A 105 -11.17 -3.06 4.75
C ASN A 105 -12.04 -1.80 4.53
N ASP A 106 -11.44 -0.62 4.54
CA ASP A 106 -12.11 0.67 4.56
C ASP A 106 -11.72 1.61 3.39
N ARG A 107 -10.55 1.39 2.76
CA ARG A 107 -10.00 2.29 1.74
C ARG A 107 -9.49 1.53 0.53
N ALA A 108 -9.46 2.23 -0.59
CA ALA A 108 -8.78 1.84 -1.81
C ALA A 108 -7.73 2.90 -2.12
N LEU A 109 -6.48 2.47 -2.27
CA LEU A 109 -5.35 3.31 -2.66
C LEU A 109 -4.82 2.79 -4.00
N GLU A 110 -5.11 3.52 -5.06
CA GLU A 110 -4.53 3.30 -6.38
C GLU A 110 -3.22 4.08 -6.49
N ILE A 111 -2.17 3.43 -6.99
CA ILE A 111 -0.81 3.98 -7.09
C ILE A 111 -0.27 3.70 -8.48
N ILE A 112 0.10 4.76 -9.19
CA ILE A 112 0.77 4.71 -10.48
C ILE A 112 2.23 5.07 -10.22
N PHE A 113 3.14 4.12 -10.45
CA PHE A 113 4.55 4.29 -10.14
C PHE A 113 5.46 3.67 -11.20
N GLY A 114 6.70 4.16 -11.28
CA GLY A 114 7.75 3.59 -12.14
C GLY A 114 8.61 2.56 -11.41
N SER A 115 8.94 2.81 -10.14
CA SER A 115 9.72 1.88 -9.30
C SER A 115 9.26 1.90 -7.85
N TYR A 116 9.66 0.88 -7.08
CA TYR A 116 9.40 0.80 -5.65
C TYR A 116 10.59 0.20 -4.91
N ASP A 117 10.75 0.60 -3.66
CA ASP A 117 11.72 0.04 -2.72
C ASP A 117 10.97 -0.51 -1.50
N VAL A 118 11.24 -1.75 -1.11
CA VAL A 118 10.76 -2.33 0.14
C VAL A 118 11.71 -1.89 1.25
N LEU A 119 11.20 -1.18 2.24
CA LEU A 119 11.96 -0.73 3.41
C LEU A 119 12.04 -1.85 4.45
N GLU A 120 12.86 -1.66 5.48
CA GLU A 120 12.96 -2.62 6.58
C GLU A 120 11.60 -2.80 7.28
N ASP A 121 11.37 -3.98 7.84
CA ASP A 121 10.13 -4.25 8.56
C ASP A 121 10.15 -3.55 9.93
N SER A 122 9.03 -2.91 10.25
CA SER A 122 8.73 -2.36 11.56
C SER A 122 8.13 -3.46 12.44
N TYR A 123 8.98 -4.07 13.27
CA TYR A 123 8.56 -5.12 14.21
C TYR A 123 7.93 -4.52 15.47
N HIS A 124 6.86 -5.17 15.95
CA HIS A 124 6.19 -4.82 17.20
C HIS A 124 5.66 -3.37 17.27
N CYS A 125 5.14 -2.86 16.15
CA CYS A 125 4.51 -1.53 16.11
C CYS A 125 3.03 -1.58 16.50
N ALA A 126 2.59 -0.50 17.14
CA ALA A 126 1.21 -0.36 17.62
C ALA A 126 0.20 -0.17 16.49
N ASP A 127 0.58 0.57 15.44
CA ASP A 127 -0.24 0.84 14.25
C ASP A 127 0.65 1.19 13.03
N SER A 128 0.02 1.28 11.86
CA SER A 128 0.68 1.62 10.60
C SER A 128 1.24 3.04 10.56
N GLN A 129 0.67 3.97 11.34
CA GLN A 129 1.12 5.36 11.36
C GLN A 129 2.43 5.48 12.13
N ALA A 130 2.57 4.79 13.27
CA ALA A 130 3.81 4.71 14.02
C ALA A 130 4.93 4.07 13.19
N ALA A 131 4.63 2.97 12.49
CA ALA A 131 5.57 2.33 11.56
C ALA A 131 6.00 3.30 10.44
N LEU A 132 5.05 4.01 9.83
CA LEU A 132 5.33 4.99 8.79
C LEU A 132 6.23 6.13 9.29
N ILE A 133 5.94 6.68 10.47
CA ILE A 133 6.71 7.78 11.06
C ILE A 133 8.13 7.32 11.38
N ALA A 134 8.33 6.10 11.90
CA ALA A 134 9.66 5.57 12.18
C ALA A 134 10.55 5.58 10.92
N HIS A 135 10.03 5.07 9.79
CA HIS A 135 10.77 5.02 8.53
C HIS A 135 11.07 6.39 7.92
N ILE A 136 10.17 7.36 8.08
CA ILE A 136 10.34 8.70 7.51
C ILE A 136 11.25 9.56 8.41
N SER A 137 11.21 9.35 9.72
CA SER A 137 12.01 10.10 10.69
C SER A 137 13.46 9.61 10.80
N GLY A 138 13.75 8.40 10.28
CA GLY A 138 15.09 7.82 10.26
C GLY A 138 15.57 7.33 11.63
N GLU A 139 14.63 6.92 12.49
CA GLU A 139 14.92 6.23 13.77
C GLU A 139 15.16 4.74 13.57
#